data_AF-A0A1N7DL69-F1
#
_entry.id   AF-A0A1N7DL69-F1
#
_cell.length_a   1.000
_cell.length_b   1.000
_cell.length_c   1.000
_cell.angle_alpha   90.00
_cell.angle_beta   90.00
_cell.angle_gamma   90.00
#
_symmetry.space_group_name_H-M   'P 1'
#
loop_
_entity.id
_entity.type
_entity.pdbx_description
1 polymer ?
#
loop_
_entity_poly.entity_id
_entity_poly.type
_entity_poly.pdbx_seq_one_letter_code
_entity_poly.pdbx_strand_id
1 'polypeptide(L)'
;MNKYLEQWIFTHTSIKALTALALAVLFGCATQLPSPPPDIQSSSSYERSGEETARKLTTAYHNTAANCGTPTTPAFLCSGVTLRITKTSNNYDPWDHSDFSRKTDAVSFSYLRADTKFVRTPWYGVNGLIFYPYLNAPAGKIKPEVICYFPLDGATFYRDAAGQYGCRDSIVPPRVFADSTPCREQNITTAEQWVAHYRKVSQYRTAHSCAFMVTSSLDAEAVQGFNQAIRVRSLIPDEAFADHNELRIKAWPENEPGVLPIQAFFYIDTGLANAQIDQQKYYDRTGGMVVPIIRLTIPGTPSADATFVYNAADQAVLPITPGKLKPKVPKAYNAAGDHLKMSDIYTDTYVDVEVPHYTGMHATDTIRARWQGRVNYNSPIIEVGDPPGKRLIPIPRLEVVDNIGRSVVVGYSVKEKGIGETIESDRLTLHIDPQAVDPLPAPSYSNLKVSVNYGGETGYTVRVRWAGVTTHDTENQDVTSGQANVFDIPSAWVSENSGKTVLINYSIVRKNSNEQRMFSQVLRVNL
;
A
#
# COMPACT_ATOMS: atom_id res chain seq x y z
N MET A 1 55.24 -24.32 -41.02
CA MET A 1 55.08 -25.73 -41.44
C MET A 1 53.57 -26.03 -41.45
N ASN A 2 52.99 -26.06 -42.66
CA ASN A 2 51.62 -26.42 -43.09
C ASN A 2 50.38 -25.75 -42.45
N LYS A 3 49.37 -25.23 -43.17
CA LYS A 3 49.14 -24.93 -44.60
C LYS A 3 47.88 -24.03 -44.72
N TYR A 4 48.03 -22.93 -45.47
CA TYR A 4 47.10 -22.29 -46.42
C TYR A 4 45.61 -22.05 -46.10
N LEU A 5 45.19 -20.78 -46.21
CA LEU A 5 44.07 -20.39 -47.04
C LEU A 5 44.35 -19.02 -47.67
N GLU A 6 44.66 -19.00 -48.97
CA GLU A 6 44.63 -17.77 -49.78
C GLU A 6 43.31 -17.70 -50.54
N GLN A 7 42.93 -16.45 -50.77
CA GLN A 7 41.76 -15.93 -51.45
C GLN A 7 41.56 -16.50 -52.86
N TRP A 8 40.41 -16.23 -53.48
CA TRP A 8 40.32 -15.41 -54.70
C TRP A 8 38.85 -15.13 -55.05
N ILE A 9 38.65 -13.89 -55.50
CA ILE A 9 37.41 -13.25 -55.98
C ILE A 9 37.21 -13.60 -57.47
N PHE A 10 35.99 -13.54 -58.02
CA PHE A 10 35.62 -12.77 -59.24
C PHE A 10 34.20 -13.07 -59.80
N THR A 11 33.39 -12.00 -59.82
CA THR A 11 32.46 -11.47 -60.86
C THR A 11 31.17 -12.15 -61.38
N HIS A 12 30.16 -11.26 -61.52
CA HIS A 12 28.99 -11.15 -62.42
C HIS A 12 28.79 -12.21 -63.52
N THR A 13 27.57 -12.59 -63.94
CA THR A 13 26.60 -11.75 -64.71
C THR A 13 25.29 -12.54 -64.95
N SER A 14 24.18 -11.82 -65.09
CA SER A 14 22.80 -12.25 -65.44
C SER A 14 22.65 -12.93 -66.82
N ILE A 15 21.54 -13.67 -67.06
CA ILE A 15 20.63 -13.61 -68.26
C ILE A 15 19.66 -14.83 -68.39
N LYS A 16 18.34 -14.51 -68.52
CA LYS A 16 17.20 -15.16 -69.27
C LYS A 16 16.79 -16.62 -68.97
N ALA A 17 15.56 -17.12 -69.19
CA ALA A 17 14.18 -16.61 -69.35
C ALA A 17 13.26 -17.84 -69.62
N LEU A 18 12.03 -17.81 -69.09
CA LEU A 18 10.76 -18.44 -69.58
C LEU A 18 10.61 -19.96 -69.80
N THR A 19 9.65 -20.58 -69.07
CA THR A 19 8.38 -21.21 -69.57
C THR A 19 7.61 -21.79 -68.36
N ALA A 20 6.51 -21.18 -67.90
CA ALA A 20 5.11 -21.34 -68.31
C ALA A 20 4.39 -22.57 -67.70
N LEU A 21 3.48 -22.34 -66.74
CA LEU A 21 2.18 -23.01 -66.69
C LEU A 21 1.17 -22.21 -65.87
N ALA A 22 0.04 -21.92 -66.50
CA ALA A 22 -1.12 -21.24 -65.95
C ALA A 22 -1.94 -22.19 -65.06
N LEU A 23 -2.57 -21.68 -63.99
CA LEU A 23 -3.99 -21.94 -63.69
C LEU A 23 -4.52 -21.08 -62.53
N ALA A 24 -5.73 -20.56 -62.76
CA ALA A 24 -6.78 -20.20 -61.79
C ALA A 24 -6.58 -18.97 -60.87
N VAL A 25 -7.12 -17.85 -61.34
CA VAL A 25 -7.56 -16.70 -60.52
C VAL A 25 -8.84 -17.10 -59.78
N LEU A 26 -8.78 -17.18 -58.45
CA LEU A 26 -9.94 -17.08 -57.56
C LEU A 26 -9.74 -15.83 -56.70
N PHE A 27 -10.60 -14.83 -56.93
CA PHE A 27 -10.77 -13.69 -56.03
C PHE A 27 -11.35 -14.21 -54.70
N GLY A 28 -10.48 -14.34 -53.70
CA GLY A 28 -10.88 -14.44 -52.29
C GLY A 28 -10.38 -13.20 -51.56
N CYS A 29 -11.29 -12.33 -51.12
CA CYS A 29 -10.99 -11.26 -50.18
C CYS A 29 -10.37 -11.89 -48.92
N ALA A 30 -9.04 -11.85 -48.80
CA ALA A 30 -8.39 -12.06 -47.52
C ALA A 30 -8.59 -10.78 -46.71
N THR A 31 -9.69 -10.74 -45.95
CA THR A 31 -9.78 -9.87 -44.77
C THR A 31 -8.56 -10.17 -43.91
N GLN A 32 -7.61 -9.23 -43.85
CA GLN A 32 -6.62 -9.24 -42.79
C GLN A 32 -7.42 -9.26 -41.48
N LEU A 33 -7.35 -10.39 -40.78
CA LEU A 33 -7.79 -10.43 -39.39
C LEU A 33 -7.01 -9.32 -38.67
N PRO A 34 -7.68 -8.45 -37.90
CA PRO A 34 -6.98 -7.49 -37.08
C PRO A 34 -5.96 -8.27 -36.25
N SER A 35 -4.70 -7.82 -36.24
CA SER A 35 -3.76 -8.23 -35.21
C SER A 35 -4.47 -8.17 -33.86
N PRO A 36 -4.36 -9.21 -33.01
CA PRO A 36 -4.93 -9.12 -31.67
C PRO A 36 -4.39 -7.82 -31.05
N PRO A 37 -5.25 -7.05 -30.36
CA PRO A 37 -4.78 -5.83 -29.70
C PRO A 37 -3.58 -6.21 -28.84
N PRO A 38 -2.53 -5.36 -28.75
CA PRO A 38 -1.45 -5.61 -27.81
C PRO A 38 -2.11 -5.91 -26.47
N ASP A 39 -1.72 -7.04 -25.89
CA ASP A 39 -2.21 -7.47 -24.59
C ASP A 39 -1.86 -6.31 -23.64
N ILE A 40 -2.84 -5.45 -23.35
CA ILE A 40 -2.69 -4.42 -22.34
C ILE A 40 -2.72 -5.23 -21.06
N GLN A 41 -1.56 -5.78 -20.71
CA GLN A 41 -1.24 -6.10 -19.33
C GLN A 41 -1.48 -4.79 -18.59
N SER A 42 -2.68 -4.69 -18.04
CA SER A 42 -3.04 -3.73 -17.03
C SER A 42 -2.13 -4.03 -15.85
N SER A 43 -0.88 -3.57 -15.91
CA SER A 43 0.03 -3.57 -14.78
C SER A 43 -0.74 -2.81 -13.71
N SER A 44 -1.16 -3.54 -12.69
CA SER A 44 -1.91 -2.95 -11.59
C SER A 44 -1.07 -1.77 -11.06
N SER A 45 -1.69 -0.70 -10.58
CA SER A 45 -0.96 0.41 -9.92
C SER A 45 -0.01 -0.07 -8.80
N TYR A 46 -0.19 -1.31 -8.35
CA TYR A 46 0.57 -1.98 -7.30
C TYR A 46 1.78 -2.80 -7.79
N GLU A 47 1.70 -3.43 -8.97
CA GLU A 47 2.87 -3.84 -9.79
C GLU A 47 3.65 -2.63 -10.33
N ARG A 48 3.25 -1.40 -9.98
CA ARG A 48 4.11 -0.23 -10.12
C ARG A 48 4.75 0.17 -8.81
N SER A 49 4.29 -0.29 -7.64
CA SER A 49 4.79 0.18 -6.35
C SER A 49 6.18 -0.38 -6.00
N GLY A 50 6.44 -1.65 -6.31
CA GLY A 50 7.74 -2.30 -6.09
C GLY A 50 8.80 -1.84 -7.10
N GLU A 51 8.42 -1.81 -8.38
CA GLU A 51 9.19 -1.34 -9.51
C GLU A 51 9.54 0.14 -9.37
N GLU A 52 8.58 0.97 -8.93
CA GLU A 52 8.82 2.37 -8.60
C GLU A 52 9.78 2.50 -7.41
N THR A 53 9.68 1.62 -6.41
CA THR A 53 10.64 1.59 -5.29
C THR A 53 12.05 1.28 -5.80
N ALA A 54 12.22 0.27 -6.65
CA ALA A 54 13.49 -0.05 -7.29
C ALA A 54 14.04 1.14 -8.13
N ARG A 55 13.18 1.82 -8.89
CA ARG A 55 13.54 3.01 -9.67
C ARG A 55 13.96 4.18 -8.78
N LYS A 56 13.25 4.40 -7.66
CA LYS A 56 13.60 5.43 -6.67
C LYS A 56 14.93 5.14 -5.98
N LEU A 57 15.19 3.87 -5.63
CA LEU A 57 16.48 3.45 -5.06
C LEU A 57 17.63 3.66 -6.05
N THR A 58 17.43 3.29 -7.32
CA THR A 58 18.39 3.53 -8.40
C THR A 58 18.65 5.03 -8.58
N THR A 59 17.59 5.84 -8.60
CA THR A 59 17.70 7.31 -8.69
C THR A 59 18.46 7.90 -7.51
N ALA A 60 18.15 7.46 -6.28
CA ALA A 60 18.84 7.91 -5.08
C ALA A 60 20.32 7.51 -5.09
N TYR A 61 20.64 6.29 -5.52
CA TYR A 61 22.02 5.79 -5.65
C TYR A 61 22.87 6.65 -6.60
N HIS A 62 22.33 7.05 -7.75
CA HIS A 62 23.06 7.87 -8.73
C HIS A 62 23.09 9.37 -8.40
N ASN A 63 22.27 9.84 -7.46
CA ASN A 63 22.24 11.25 -7.09
C ASN A 63 23.42 11.62 -6.18
N THR A 64 24.52 12.11 -6.75
CA THR A 64 25.73 12.53 -6.01
C THR A 64 25.70 14.01 -5.60
N ALA A 65 24.52 14.59 -5.38
CA ALA A 65 24.41 15.98 -4.95
C ALA A 65 25.17 16.23 -3.63
N ALA A 66 25.72 17.44 -3.48
CA ALA A 66 26.44 17.86 -2.29
C ALA A 66 25.51 18.26 -1.13
N ASN A 67 24.25 18.58 -1.43
CA ASN A 67 23.20 18.91 -0.46
C ASN A 67 21.82 18.72 -1.11
N CYS A 68 20.77 18.87 -0.31
CA CYS A 68 19.38 18.75 -0.78
C CYS A 68 18.74 20.12 -1.05
N GLY A 69 19.44 20.97 -1.80
CA GLY A 69 18.93 22.25 -2.28
C GLY A 69 19.31 23.47 -1.43
N THR A 70 19.82 23.26 -0.21
CA THR A 70 20.31 24.35 0.65
C THR A 70 21.65 24.02 1.31
N PRO A 71 22.45 25.02 1.71
CA PRO A 71 23.72 24.79 2.40
C PRO A 71 23.59 24.15 3.79
N THR A 72 22.40 24.00 4.36
CA THR A 72 22.16 23.43 5.69
C THR A 72 21.44 22.08 5.65
N THR A 73 21.20 21.52 4.46
CA THR A 73 20.47 20.25 4.28
C THR A 73 21.39 19.17 3.69
N PRO A 74 22.00 18.29 4.51
CA PRO A 74 22.93 17.26 4.05
C PRO A 74 22.37 16.32 2.98
N ALA A 75 23.23 15.85 2.07
CA ALA A 75 22.81 15.06 0.91
C ALA A 75 22.13 13.73 1.26
N PHE A 76 22.43 13.11 2.41
CA PHE A 76 21.77 11.87 2.85
C PHE A 76 20.26 12.03 3.11
N LEU A 77 19.75 13.27 3.20
CA LEU A 77 18.33 13.55 3.41
C LEU A 77 17.49 13.35 2.12
N CYS A 78 18.10 13.36 0.93
CA CYS A 78 17.40 13.23 -0.36
C CYS A 78 18.09 12.28 -1.37
N SER A 79 19.29 11.79 -1.06
CA SER A 79 20.10 10.97 -1.96
C SER A 79 20.78 9.82 -1.23
N GLY A 80 21.31 8.87 -2.01
CA GLY A 80 21.91 7.63 -1.53
C GLY A 80 20.90 6.65 -0.94
N VAL A 81 21.38 5.45 -0.68
CA VAL A 81 20.60 4.34 -0.13
C VAL A 81 21.11 4.03 1.27
N THR A 82 20.30 4.36 2.27
CA THR A 82 20.57 4.11 3.69
C THR A 82 20.04 2.73 4.06
N LEU A 83 20.93 1.76 4.19
CA LEU A 83 20.60 0.35 4.35
C LEU A 83 21.19 -0.23 5.65
N ARG A 84 20.48 -1.15 6.27
CA ARG A 84 20.91 -1.86 7.47
C ARG A 84 20.74 -3.35 7.28
N ILE A 85 21.79 -4.09 7.60
CA ILE A 85 21.74 -5.55 7.73
C ILE A 85 20.98 -5.91 9.00
N THR A 86 20.08 -6.88 8.86
CA THR A 86 19.30 -7.44 9.97
C THR A 86 19.62 -8.91 10.16
N LYS A 87 19.26 -9.46 11.31
CA LYS A 87 19.26 -10.90 11.55
C LYS A 87 17.82 -11.36 11.70
N THR A 88 17.38 -12.24 10.83
CA THR A 88 16.03 -12.81 10.90
C THR A 88 15.95 -13.79 12.06
N SER A 89 14.89 -13.67 12.86
CA SER A 89 14.66 -14.49 14.05
C SER A 89 13.18 -14.54 14.39
N ASN A 90 12.68 -15.64 14.92
CA ASN A 90 11.29 -15.74 15.39
C ASN A 90 11.05 -15.08 16.75
N ASN A 91 12.11 -14.71 17.47
CA ASN A 91 12.03 -14.23 18.85
C ASN A 91 12.06 -12.70 18.98
N TYR A 92 12.36 -11.98 17.89
CA TYR A 92 12.42 -10.52 17.87
C TYR A 92 12.16 -10.03 16.46
N ASP A 93 11.73 -8.78 16.34
CA ASP A 93 11.51 -8.16 15.04
C ASP A 93 12.80 -7.48 14.55
N PRO A 94 13.13 -7.56 13.24
CA PRO A 94 14.43 -7.14 12.70
C PRO A 94 14.68 -5.61 12.73
N TRP A 95 13.62 -4.82 12.95
CA TRP A 95 13.67 -3.37 13.14
C TRP A 95 13.73 -2.94 14.61
N ASP A 96 13.67 -3.88 15.55
CA ASP A 96 13.87 -3.60 16.97
C ASP A 96 15.37 -3.48 17.29
N HIS A 97 15.65 -2.93 18.46
CA HIS A 97 17.00 -2.63 18.90
C HIS A 97 17.69 -3.83 19.54
N SER A 98 18.99 -3.97 19.26
CA SER A 98 19.87 -4.77 20.10
C SER A 98 20.13 -4.08 21.44
N ASP A 99 20.62 -4.82 22.45
CA ASP A 99 21.02 -4.22 23.73
C ASP A 99 22.07 -3.13 23.56
N PHE A 100 23.00 -3.31 22.61
CA PHE A 100 23.96 -2.28 22.23
C PHE A 100 23.27 -1.00 21.70
N SER A 101 22.26 -1.15 20.85
CA SER A 101 21.54 -0.01 20.28
C SER A 101 20.70 0.71 21.34
N ARG A 102 20.06 -0.03 22.26
CA ARG A 102 19.38 0.53 23.43
C ARG A 102 20.34 1.29 24.34
N LYS A 103 21.52 0.72 24.63
CA LYS A 103 22.53 1.36 25.50
C LYS A 103 23.05 2.67 24.89
N THR A 104 23.40 2.64 23.61
CA THR A 104 24.02 3.80 22.94
C THR A 104 23.02 4.82 22.43
N ASP A 105 21.72 4.50 22.38
CA ASP A 105 20.65 5.31 21.76
C ASP A 105 20.81 5.49 20.23
N ALA A 106 21.50 4.55 19.56
CA ALA A 106 21.67 4.60 18.11
C ALA A 106 21.85 3.23 17.44
N VAL A 107 21.50 3.20 16.18
CA VAL A 107 21.47 2.03 15.30
C VAL A 107 22.40 2.27 14.10
N SER A 108 23.19 1.26 13.75
CA SER A 108 24.13 1.33 12.62
C SER A 108 23.45 1.07 11.28
N PHE A 109 23.78 1.91 10.31
CA PHE A 109 23.39 1.78 8.90
C PHE A 109 24.62 1.99 8.02
N SER A 110 24.56 1.53 6.78
CA SER A 110 25.51 1.89 5.72
C SER A 110 24.84 2.82 4.71
N TYR A 111 25.65 3.61 4.01
CA TYR A 111 25.22 4.60 3.02
C TYR A 111 25.82 4.29 1.64
N LEU A 112 25.00 3.77 0.75
CA LEU A 112 25.40 3.34 -0.58
C LEU A 112 25.00 4.37 -1.65
N ARG A 113 25.99 4.90 -2.37
CA ARG A 113 25.84 5.89 -3.45
C ARG A 113 26.88 5.64 -4.53
N ALA A 114 26.70 6.18 -5.73
CA ALA A 114 27.61 5.99 -6.85
C ALA A 114 29.06 6.44 -6.57
N ASP A 115 29.28 7.31 -5.58
CA ASP A 115 30.60 7.80 -5.13
C ASP A 115 31.01 7.26 -3.74
N THR A 116 30.23 6.35 -3.13
CA THR A 116 30.53 5.72 -1.83
C THR A 116 30.42 4.19 -1.85
N LYS A 117 30.66 3.59 -3.01
CA LYS A 117 30.55 2.14 -3.25
C LYS A 117 31.40 1.31 -2.29
N PHE A 118 30.91 0.13 -1.92
CA PHE A 118 31.64 -0.88 -1.16
C PHE A 118 31.31 -2.28 -1.71
N VAL A 119 32.28 -3.20 -1.64
CA VAL A 119 32.17 -4.54 -2.27
C VAL A 119 31.38 -5.55 -1.44
N ARG A 120 31.12 -5.25 -0.16
CA ARG A 120 30.37 -6.12 0.75
C ARG A 120 29.65 -5.33 1.83
N THR A 121 28.55 -5.88 2.30
CA THR A 121 27.82 -5.42 3.47
C THR A 121 28.57 -5.78 4.77
N PRO A 122 28.27 -5.10 5.89
CA PRO A 122 28.78 -5.46 7.21
C PRO A 122 28.58 -6.95 7.51
N TRP A 123 29.63 -7.63 7.97
CA TRP A 123 29.64 -9.06 8.32
C TRP A 123 29.11 -10.02 7.24
N TYR A 124 29.18 -9.63 5.96
CA TYR A 124 28.62 -10.41 4.85
C TYR A 124 27.11 -10.67 4.98
N GLY A 125 26.40 -9.76 5.64
CA GLY A 125 24.95 -9.85 5.77
C GLY A 125 24.25 -9.89 4.41
N VAL A 126 23.30 -10.80 4.24
CA VAL A 126 22.62 -11.05 2.96
C VAL A 126 21.19 -10.55 2.92
N ASN A 127 20.66 -9.96 3.99
CA ASN A 127 19.33 -9.35 4.03
C ASN A 127 19.28 -8.19 5.01
N GLY A 128 18.23 -7.38 4.87
CA GLY A 128 18.06 -6.21 5.71
C GLY A 128 16.89 -5.33 5.31
N LEU A 129 16.95 -4.09 5.80
CA LEU A 129 15.99 -3.05 5.50
C LEU A 129 16.66 -1.81 4.93
N ILE A 130 15.92 -1.05 4.13
CA ILE A 130 16.32 0.23 3.57
C ILE A 130 15.35 1.28 4.10
N PHE A 131 15.87 2.39 4.61
CA PHE A 131 15.05 3.55 4.98
C PHE A 131 14.88 4.48 3.79
N TYR A 132 13.70 5.12 3.71
CA TYR A 132 13.50 6.28 2.84
C TYR A 132 14.53 7.37 3.16
N PRO A 133 15.06 8.08 2.15
CA PRO A 133 15.67 9.38 2.39
C PRO A 133 14.69 10.28 3.14
N TYR A 134 15.16 11.01 4.14
CA TYR A 134 14.36 11.81 5.08
C TYR A 134 13.27 12.67 4.41
N LEU A 135 13.62 13.33 3.30
CA LEU A 135 12.73 14.25 2.58
C LEU A 135 11.76 13.54 1.62
N ASN A 136 11.99 12.25 1.36
CA ASN A 136 11.21 11.44 0.43
C ASN A 136 10.29 10.44 1.14
N ALA A 137 10.34 10.37 2.47
CA ALA A 137 9.48 9.50 3.25
C ALA A 137 8.00 9.92 3.13
N PRO A 138 7.04 8.98 3.00
CA PRO A 138 5.61 9.27 3.02
C PRO A 138 5.16 9.98 4.30
N ALA A 139 4.00 10.64 4.24
CA ALA A 139 3.37 11.22 5.43
C ALA A 139 3.11 10.15 6.51
N GLY A 140 3.15 10.55 7.78
CA GLY A 140 2.97 9.64 8.93
C GLY A 140 4.20 8.82 9.31
N LYS A 141 5.31 8.91 8.57
CA LYS A 141 6.58 8.26 8.94
C LYS A 141 7.41 9.14 9.88
N ILE A 142 7.98 8.53 10.91
CA ILE A 142 9.00 9.18 11.74
C ILE A 142 10.27 9.40 10.94
N LYS A 143 11.11 10.33 11.40
CA LYS A 143 12.35 10.68 10.72
C LYS A 143 13.52 10.65 11.71
N PRO A 144 14.06 9.46 12.00
CA PRO A 144 15.17 9.30 12.93
C PRO A 144 16.37 10.15 12.52
N GLU A 145 16.97 10.85 13.47
CA GLU A 145 18.10 11.75 13.20
C GLU A 145 19.38 10.96 12.88
N VAL A 146 20.12 11.38 11.86
CA VAL A 146 21.47 10.88 11.62
C VAL A 146 22.44 11.68 12.48
N ILE A 147 23.15 11.01 13.38
CA ILE A 147 24.00 11.66 14.38
C ILE A 147 25.42 11.87 13.85
N CYS A 148 26.02 10.81 13.31
CA CYS A 148 27.38 10.86 12.77
C CYS A 148 27.57 9.88 11.62
N TYR A 149 28.65 10.11 10.86
CA TYR A 149 29.07 9.28 9.74
C TYR A 149 30.58 9.00 9.82
N PHE A 150 30.93 7.73 9.62
CA PHE A 150 32.28 7.23 9.44
C PHE A 150 32.52 6.91 7.96
N PRO A 151 33.60 7.42 7.34
CA PRO A 151 33.92 7.10 5.94
C PRO A 151 34.19 5.62 5.66
N LEU A 152 34.56 4.85 6.68
CA LEU A 152 34.80 3.39 6.69
C LEU A 152 34.02 2.75 7.85
N ASP A 153 34.28 1.48 8.19
CA ASP A 153 33.81 0.86 9.43
C ASP A 153 34.25 1.72 10.63
N GLY A 154 33.28 2.19 11.42
CA GLY A 154 33.52 3.05 12.57
C GLY A 154 34.01 2.27 13.79
N ALA A 155 34.05 0.94 13.71
CA ALA A 155 34.27 0.02 14.83
C ALA A 155 33.32 0.33 16.00
N THR A 156 32.07 0.67 15.68
CA THR A 156 31.13 1.27 16.64
C THR A 156 30.75 0.35 17.77
N PHE A 157 30.90 -0.97 17.62
CA PHE A 157 30.79 -1.93 18.72
C PHE A 157 31.68 -1.59 19.92
N TYR A 158 32.84 -0.95 19.69
CA TYR A 158 33.76 -0.49 20.73
C TYR A 158 33.47 0.93 21.23
N ARG A 159 32.38 1.55 20.78
CA ARG A 159 31.93 2.91 21.16
C ARG A 159 30.61 2.80 21.93
N ASP A 160 30.65 2.11 23.07
CA ASP A 160 29.45 1.64 23.76
C ASP A 160 28.97 2.56 24.90
N ALA A 161 29.55 3.75 25.03
CA ALA A 161 29.18 4.72 26.04
C ALA A 161 27.68 5.08 25.96
N ALA A 162 27.01 5.03 27.11
CA ALA A 162 25.56 5.17 27.18
C ALA A 162 25.11 6.56 26.69
N GLY A 163 24.12 6.59 25.80
CA GLY A 163 23.59 7.83 25.21
C GLY A 163 24.57 8.65 24.37
N GLN A 164 25.73 8.08 23.99
CA GLN A 164 26.72 8.75 23.14
C GLN A 164 26.67 8.32 21.67
N TYR A 165 25.61 7.61 21.28
CA TYR A 165 25.26 7.24 19.91
C TYR A 165 26.33 6.41 19.17
N GLY A 166 27.38 5.94 19.84
CA GLY A 166 28.53 5.31 19.19
C GLY A 166 29.35 6.24 18.30
N CYS A 167 29.29 7.55 18.54
CA CYS A 167 29.96 8.57 17.73
C CYS A 167 31.20 9.18 18.39
N ARG A 168 31.55 8.70 19.59
CA ARG A 168 32.64 9.23 20.43
C ARG A 168 33.65 8.11 20.73
N ASP A 169 34.47 8.30 21.75
CA ASP A 169 35.63 7.47 22.10
C ASP A 169 35.44 5.96 21.89
N SER A 170 36.40 5.36 21.19
CA SER A 170 36.53 3.92 21.04
C SER A 170 37.34 3.33 22.19
N ILE A 171 36.81 2.25 22.75
CA ILE A 171 37.39 1.49 23.84
C ILE A 171 37.46 0.04 23.40
N VAL A 172 38.68 -0.45 23.12
CA VAL A 172 38.95 -1.88 22.89
C VAL A 172 39.68 -2.38 24.13
N PRO A 173 38.97 -2.90 25.15
CA PRO A 173 39.56 -3.15 26.46
C PRO A 173 40.86 -3.97 26.38
N PRO A 174 41.93 -3.54 27.06
CA PRO A 174 41.99 -2.45 28.05
C PRO A 174 42.34 -1.06 27.46
N ARG A 175 42.35 -0.88 26.13
CA ARG A 175 42.80 0.34 25.45
C ARG A 175 41.66 1.34 25.27
N VAL A 176 41.96 2.62 25.51
CA VAL A 176 41.10 3.76 25.18
C VAL A 176 41.80 4.59 24.11
N PHE A 177 41.11 4.89 23.02
CA PHE A 177 41.65 5.65 21.89
C PHE A 177 41.10 7.08 21.96
N ALA A 178 41.74 7.95 22.76
CA ALA A 178 41.27 9.33 22.96
C ALA A 178 41.29 10.19 21.68
N ASP A 179 42.08 9.78 20.69
CA ASP A 179 42.17 10.37 19.36
C ASP A 179 41.04 9.90 18.40
N SER A 180 40.05 9.18 18.93
CA SER A 180 38.84 8.76 18.21
C SER A 180 37.59 9.58 18.58
N THR A 181 37.75 10.65 19.37
CA THR A 181 36.73 11.69 19.59
C THR A 181 36.24 12.27 18.25
N PRO A 182 35.05 12.90 18.19
CA PRO A 182 34.53 13.46 16.94
C PRO A 182 35.54 14.36 16.22
N CYS A 183 35.61 14.26 14.89
CA CYS A 183 36.67 14.93 14.10
C CYS A 183 36.74 16.43 14.34
N ARG A 184 35.57 17.08 14.49
CA ARG A 184 35.45 18.51 14.78
C ARG A 184 36.12 18.92 16.10
N GLU A 185 36.11 18.05 17.11
CA GLU A 185 36.73 18.30 18.42
C GLU A 185 38.26 18.19 18.35
N GLN A 186 38.78 17.61 17.26
CA GLN A 186 40.21 17.45 16.99
C GLN A 186 40.72 18.40 15.90
N ASN A 187 39.90 19.37 15.46
CA ASN A 187 40.19 20.25 14.32
C ASN A 187 40.45 19.52 12.98
N ILE A 188 39.89 18.31 12.84
CA ILE A 188 39.88 17.54 11.58
C ILE A 188 38.58 17.90 10.85
N THR A 189 38.69 18.77 9.85
CA THR A 189 37.54 19.29 9.09
C THR A 189 37.60 18.97 7.60
N THR A 190 38.70 18.39 7.12
CA THR A 190 38.91 18.04 5.70
C THR A 190 39.19 16.56 5.51
N ALA A 191 38.91 16.06 4.31
CA ALA A 191 39.20 14.69 3.92
C ALA A 191 40.69 14.34 4.06
N GLU A 192 41.59 15.26 3.69
CA GLU A 192 43.04 15.07 3.80
C GLU A 192 43.49 14.92 5.25
N GLN A 193 42.98 15.77 6.14
CA GLN A 193 43.29 15.68 7.56
C GLN A 193 42.80 14.36 8.14
N TRP A 194 41.62 13.90 7.74
CA TRP A 194 41.09 12.61 8.18
C TRP A 194 41.97 11.45 7.69
N VAL A 195 42.40 11.46 6.42
CA VAL A 195 43.29 10.42 5.87
C VAL A 195 44.66 10.44 6.56
N ALA A 196 45.20 11.62 6.85
CA ALA A 196 46.46 11.75 7.60
C ALA A 196 46.32 11.19 9.03
N HIS A 197 45.20 11.50 9.71
CA HIS A 197 44.87 10.96 11.03
C HIS A 197 44.76 9.43 11.01
N TYR A 198 43.96 8.89 10.09
CA TYR A 198 43.73 7.45 9.94
C TYR A 198 45.03 6.67 9.64
N ARG A 199 45.94 7.25 8.85
CA ARG A 199 47.22 6.63 8.48
C ARG A 199 48.33 6.82 9.51
N LYS A 200 48.14 7.66 10.53
CA LYS A 200 49.12 7.90 11.60
C LYS A 200 49.44 6.62 12.38
N VAL A 201 48.48 5.70 12.45
CA VAL A 201 48.61 4.41 13.14
C VAL A 201 48.57 3.24 12.15
N SER A 202 49.23 2.14 12.49
CA SER A 202 49.26 0.92 11.66
C SER A 202 48.35 -0.19 12.18
N GLN A 203 47.96 -0.15 13.46
CA GLN A 203 47.06 -1.11 14.09
C GLN A 203 45.80 -0.40 14.59
N TYR A 204 44.66 -1.09 14.59
CA TYR A 204 43.38 -0.57 15.09
C TYR A 204 42.93 0.75 14.43
N ARG A 205 43.27 1.00 13.16
CA ARG A 205 42.97 2.27 12.48
C ARG A 205 41.50 2.68 12.56
N THR A 206 40.57 1.73 12.44
CA THR A 206 39.13 2.00 12.57
C THR A 206 38.73 2.43 13.98
N ALA A 207 39.32 1.85 15.02
CA ALA A 207 39.12 2.28 16.41
C ALA A 207 39.72 3.66 16.70
N HIS A 208 40.87 4.00 16.09
CA HIS A 208 41.47 5.34 16.15
C HIS A 208 40.73 6.39 15.31
N SER A 209 39.91 5.97 14.33
CA SER A 209 39.23 6.90 13.43
C SER A 209 38.25 7.81 14.18
N CYS A 210 38.00 8.99 13.64
CA CYS A 210 37.01 9.94 14.16
C CYS A 210 35.76 9.96 13.28
N ALA A 211 34.60 10.25 13.88
CA ALA A 211 33.33 10.44 13.18
C ALA A 211 33.16 11.90 12.73
N PHE A 212 32.56 12.11 11.56
CA PHE A 212 32.01 13.41 11.19
C PHE A 212 30.60 13.53 11.81
N MET A 213 30.40 14.53 12.66
CA MET A 213 29.08 14.81 13.25
C MET A 213 28.19 15.50 12.21
N VAL A 214 26.92 15.07 12.12
CA VAL A 214 25.98 15.54 11.10
C VAL A 214 24.58 15.82 11.67
N THR A 215 24.49 16.05 12.98
CA THR A 215 23.25 16.44 13.67
C THR A 215 22.69 17.73 13.10
N SER A 216 21.36 17.90 13.16
CA SER A 216 20.71 19.07 12.56
C SER A 216 21.15 20.40 13.19
N SER A 217 21.57 20.38 14.45
CA SER A 217 22.09 21.54 15.19
C SER A 217 23.38 22.15 14.63
N LEU A 218 24.04 21.47 13.69
CA LEU A 218 25.30 21.92 13.08
C LEU A 218 25.10 22.69 11.76
N ASP A 219 23.86 22.79 11.25
CA ASP A 219 23.53 23.55 10.03
C ASP A 219 24.51 23.27 8.86
N ALA A 220 25.20 24.31 8.38
CA ALA A 220 26.14 24.20 7.27
C ALA A 220 27.39 23.37 7.59
N GLU A 221 27.77 23.27 8.87
CA GLU A 221 28.88 22.42 9.31
C GLU A 221 28.56 20.94 9.08
N ALA A 222 27.31 20.49 9.30
CA ALA A 222 26.90 19.12 8.99
C ALA A 222 27.05 18.79 7.50
N VAL A 223 26.66 19.73 6.62
CA VAL A 223 26.79 19.57 5.17
C VAL A 223 28.27 19.50 4.77
N GLN A 224 29.10 20.40 5.30
CA GLN A 224 30.53 20.41 5.03
C GLN A 224 31.20 19.13 5.52
N GLY A 225 30.95 18.73 6.77
CA GLY A 225 31.49 17.53 7.38
C GLY A 225 31.10 16.27 6.60
N PHE A 226 29.83 16.12 6.25
CA PHE A 226 29.37 14.98 5.45
C PHE A 226 30.06 14.94 4.08
N ASN A 227 30.14 16.07 3.38
CA ASN A 227 30.81 16.13 2.07
C ASN A 227 32.30 15.79 2.14
N GLN A 228 33.00 16.23 3.20
CA GLN A 228 34.39 15.85 3.42
C GLN A 228 34.53 14.36 3.75
N ALA A 229 33.59 13.79 4.49
CA ALA A 229 33.56 12.36 4.79
C ALA A 229 33.33 11.50 3.53
N ILE A 230 32.46 11.93 2.61
CA ILE A 230 32.33 11.29 1.29
C ILE A 230 33.66 11.38 0.52
N ARG A 231 34.29 12.55 0.52
CA ARG A 231 35.57 12.79 -0.17
C ARG A 231 36.73 11.97 0.40
N VAL A 232 36.71 11.58 1.67
CA VAL A 232 37.69 10.61 2.21
C VAL A 232 37.72 9.35 1.34
N ARG A 233 36.56 8.83 0.95
CA ARG A 233 36.48 7.58 0.18
C ARG A 233 37.14 7.69 -1.20
N SER A 234 37.18 8.87 -1.81
CA SER A 234 37.89 9.08 -3.07
C SER A 234 39.40 9.27 -2.91
N LEU A 235 39.88 9.64 -1.71
CA LEU A 235 41.31 9.75 -1.40
C LEU A 235 41.95 8.40 -1.04
N ILE A 236 41.14 7.42 -0.62
CA ILE A 236 41.58 6.05 -0.28
C ILE A 236 40.73 4.99 -0.99
N PRO A 237 40.63 5.01 -2.32
CA PRO A 237 39.60 4.27 -3.07
C PRO A 237 39.67 2.75 -2.88
N ASP A 238 40.87 2.15 -2.81
CA ASP A 238 41.02 0.71 -2.66
C ASP A 238 40.59 0.24 -1.26
N GLU A 239 41.02 0.95 -0.21
CA GLU A 239 40.67 0.65 1.19
C GLU A 239 39.18 0.94 1.44
N ALA A 240 38.67 2.04 0.90
CA ALA A 240 37.26 2.40 0.98
C ALA A 240 36.37 1.42 0.22
N PHE A 241 36.71 0.99 -0.99
CA PHE A 241 35.89 0.01 -1.70
C PHE A 241 35.91 -1.37 -1.04
N ALA A 242 37.05 -1.73 -0.45
CA ALA A 242 37.22 -2.95 0.30
C ALA A 242 36.53 -2.93 1.67
N ASP A 243 35.88 -1.85 2.09
CA ASP A 243 35.15 -1.79 3.37
C ASP A 243 33.85 -0.99 3.29
N HIS A 244 32.91 -1.31 4.17
CA HIS A 244 31.67 -0.55 4.29
C HIS A 244 31.90 0.79 4.99
N ASN A 245 30.96 1.72 4.84
CA ASN A 245 30.89 2.93 5.67
C ASN A 245 29.78 2.78 6.71
N GLU A 246 29.74 3.70 7.68
CA GLU A 246 28.81 3.58 8.79
C GLU A 246 28.16 4.91 9.18
N LEU A 247 26.84 4.93 9.19
CA LEU A 247 25.97 5.94 9.78
C LEU A 247 25.51 5.46 11.15
N ARG A 248 25.47 6.39 12.12
CA ARG A 248 24.78 6.18 13.40
C ARG A 248 23.50 6.99 13.41
N ILE A 249 22.37 6.29 13.35
CA ILE A 249 21.03 6.87 13.33
C ILE A 249 20.44 6.72 14.72
N LYS A 250 19.84 7.76 15.26
CA LYS A 250 19.20 7.75 16.58
C LYS A 250 18.14 6.64 16.67
N ALA A 251 18.12 5.96 17.80
CA ALA A 251 17.13 4.94 18.11
C ALA A 251 15.69 5.51 18.07
N TRP A 252 14.73 4.66 17.73
CA TRP A 252 13.31 5.01 17.58
C TRP A 252 12.39 4.27 18.57
N PRO A 253 11.12 4.66 18.72
CA PRO A 253 10.18 3.86 19.50
C PRO A 253 10.07 2.42 18.97
N GLU A 254 10.33 1.43 19.83
CA GLU A 254 10.09 0.01 19.52
C GLU A 254 8.58 -0.30 19.58
N ASN A 255 8.16 -1.40 18.94
CA ASN A 255 6.76 -1.89 18.89
C ASN A 255 5.77 -1.14 17.97
N GLU A 256 6.19 -0.09 17.26
CA GLU A 256 5.36 0.62 16.26
C GLU A 256 5.97 0.57 14.84
N PRO A 257 6.09 -0.62 14.21
CA PRO A 257 6.73 -0.74 12.90
C PRO A 257 6.08 0.10 11.80
N GLY A 258 4.77 0.39 11.93
CA GLY A 258 4.00 1.15 10.96
C GLY A 258 4.49 2.60 10.77
N VAL A 259 5.10 3.21 11.78
CA VAL A 259 5.63 4.58 11.68
C VAL A 259 7.06 4.64 11.14
N LEU A 260 7.78 3.51 11.09
CA LEU A 260 9.15 3.48 10.60
C LEU A 260 9.23 3.82 9.10
N PRO A 261 10.23 4.60 8.67
CA PRO A 261 10.40 4.99 7.27
C PRO A 261 11.05 3.85 6.45
N ILE A 262 10.63 2.61 6.64
CA ILE A 262 11.12 1.47 5.84
C ILE A 262 10.58 1.61 4.42
N GLN A 263 11.48 1.78 3.47
CA GLN A 263 11.19 1.87 2.04
C GLN A 263 11.14 0.49 1.38
N ALA A 264 12.05 -0.40 1.78
CA ALA A 264 12.14 -1.75 1.26
C ALA A 264 12.78 -2.69 2.27
N PHE A 265 12.39 -3.96 2.23
CA PHE A 265 13.29 -5.04 2.64
C PHE A 265 14.20 -5.37 1.47
N PHE A 266 15.40 -5.90 1.73
CA PHE A 266 16.28 -6.34 0.66
C PHE A 266 16.92 -7.67 0.95
N TYR A 267 17.35 -8.33 -0.11
CA TYR A 267 18.25 -9.46 -0.04
C TYR A 267 19.38 -9.34 -1.07
N ILE A 268 20.45 -10.07 -0.80
CA ILE A 268 21.61 -10.30 -1.66
C ILE A 268 21.77 -11.82 -1.72
N ASP A 269 22.10 -12.37 -2.89
CA ASP A 269 22.37 -13.79 -3.12
C ASP A 269 21.36 -14.73 -2.43
N THR A 270 21.78 -15.43 -1.37
CA THR A 270 21.00 -16.45 -0.66
C THR A 270 20.04 -15.88 0.40
N GLY A 271 19.94 -14.56 0.56
CA GLY A 271 19.17 -13.92 1.62
C GLY A 271 17.65 -13.85 1.42
N LEU A 272 17.11 -14.32 0.29
CA LEU A 272 15.70 -14.14 -0.07
C LEU A 272 14.74 -14.68 1.00
N ALA A 273 14.97 -15.90 1.49
CA ALA A 273 14.10 -16.53 2.49
C ALA A 273 14.00 -15.70 3.79
N ASN A 274 15.10 -15.08 4.20
CA ASN A 274 15.13 -14.19 5.36
C ASN A 274 14.34 -12.90 5.11
N ALA A 275 14.51 -12.28 3.94
CA ALA A 275 13.75 -11.09 3.56
C ALA A 275 12.24 -11.36 3.47
N GLN A 276 11.84 -12.54 2.99
CA GLN A 276 10.44 -12.99 2.97
C GLN A 276 9.84 -13.13 4.37
N ILE A 277 10.58 -13.72 5.31
CA ILE A 277 10.16 -13.82 6.71
C ILE A 277 10.01 -12.42 7.34
N ASP A 278 11.00 -11.54 7.12
CA ASP A 278 10.98 -10.17 7.66
C ASP A 278 9.81 -9.36 7.07
N GLN A 279 9.52 -9.52 5.76
CA GLN A 279 8.39 -8.87 5.09
C GLN A 279 7.04 -9.35 5.64
N GLN A 280 6.85 -10.67 5.79
CA GLN A 280 5.61 -11.23 6.34
C GLN A 280 5.37 -10.74 7.77
N LYS A 281 6.41 -10.72 8.61
CA LYS A 281 6.31 -10.20 9.98
C LYS A 281 5.89 -8.74 9.99
N TYR A 282 6.48 -7.92 9.12
CA TYR A 282 6.10 -6.51 9.03
C TYR A 282 4.63 -6.35 8.65
N TYR A 283 4.17 -7.11 7.66
CA TYR A 283 2.77 -7.12 7.25
C TYR A 283 1.82 -7.49 8.39
N ASP A 284 2.14 -8.56 9.12
CA ASP A 284 1.32 -9.04 10.24
C ASP A 284 1.28 -8.02 11.39
N ARG A 285 2.43 -7.43 11.75
CA ARG A 285 2.57 -6.46 12.84
C ARG A 285 1.91 -5.12 12.56
N THR A 286 1.80 -4.75 11.29
CA THR A 286 1.19 -3.48 10.86
C THR A 286 -0.28 -3.61 10.47
N GLY A 287 -0.85 -4.83 10.56
CA GLY A 287 -2.24 -5.06 10.14
C GLY A 287 -2.45 -4.95 8.63
N GLY A 288 -1.40 -5.16 7.83
CA GLY A 288 -1.49 -5.28 6.37
C GLY A 288 -0.72 -4.27 5.54
N MET A 289 0.28 -3.56 6.10
CA MET A 289 1.17 -2.71 5.30
C MET A 289 2.17 -3.58 4.55
N VAL A 290 2.22 -3.42 3.22
CA VAL A 290 3.18 -4.12 2.36
C VAL A 290 4.34 -3.21 2.05
N VAL A 291 5.55 -3.64 2.43
CA VAL A 291 6.84 -3.05 2.03
C VAL A 291 7.49 -4.02 1.05
N PRO A 292 7.93 -3.59 -0.15
CA PRO A 292 8.46 -4.51 -1.14
C PRO A 292 9.83 -5.08 -0.72
N ILE A 293 10.09 -6.31 -1.16
CA ILE A 293 11.43 -6.91 -1.17
C ILE A 293 12.11 -6.50 -2.49
N ILE A 294 13.33 -5.97 -2.37
CA ILE A 294 14.18 -5.57 -3.48
C ILE A 294 15.43 -6.43 -3.50
N ARG A 295 15.72 -7.07 -4.63
CA ARG A 295 17.01 -7.71 -4.86
C ARG A 295 18.08 -6.63 -5.03
N LEU A 296 19.03 -6.60 -4.11
CA LEU A 296 20.20 -5.72 -4.17
C LEU A 296 21.38 -6.51 -4.74
N THR A 297 21.99 -6.00 -5.81
CA THR A 297 23.31 -6.47 -6.26
C THR A 297 24.36 -5.45 -5.83
N ILE A 298 25.30 -5.87 -4.99
CA ILE A 298 26.43 -5.04 -4.58
C ILE A 298 27.49 -5.00 -5.71
N PRO A 299 28.15 -3.87 -5.98
CA PRO A 299 29.15 -3.78 -7.04
C PRO A 299 30.36 -4.67 -6.74
N GLY A 300 30.71 -5.55 -7.67
CA GLY A 300 31.88 -6.42 -7.55
C GLY A 300 33.23 -5.74 -7.85
N THR A 301 33.20 -4.56 -8.49
CA THR A 301 34.39 -3.74 -8.80
C THR A 301 34.06 -2.26 -8.62
N PRO A 302 35.06 -1.37 -8.46
CA PRO A 302 34.81 0.07 -8.31
C PRO A 302 34.06 0.72 -9.49
N SER A 303 34.23 0.18 -10.70
CA SER A 303 33.56 0.68 -11.91
C SER A 303 32.13 0.15 -12.07
N ALA A 304 31.78 -0.97 -11.44
CA ALA A 304 30.42 -1.50 -11.45
C ALA A 304 29.49 -0.70 -10.52
N ASP A 305 28.21 -0.64 -10.86
CA ASP A 305 27.18 0.01 -10.04
C ASP A 305 26.37 -1.01 -9.25
N ALA A 306 25.80 -0.57 -8.13
CA ALA A 306 24.80 -1.33 -7.43
C ALA A 306 23.50 -1.35 -8.23
N THR A 307 22.76 -2.47 -8.20
CA THR A 307 21.45 -2.57 -8.86
C THR A 307 20.35 -2.93 -7.87
N PHE A 308 19.16 -2.40 -8.13
CA PHE A 308 17.96 -2.60 -7.34
C PHE A 308 16.88 -3.15 -8.26
N VAL A 309 16.47 -4.40 -8.02
CA VAL A 309 15.50 -5.07 -8.89
C VAL A 309 14.33 -5.56 -8.03
N TYR A 310 13.12 -5.20 -8.44
CA TYR A 310 11.91 -5.80 -7.91
C TYR A 310 11.53 -7.03 -8.75
N ASN A 311 11.07 -8.07 -8.08
CA ASN A 311 10.48 -9.24 -8.71
C ASN A 311 9.25 -9.65 -7.88
N ALA A 312 8.10 -9.80 -8.53
CA ALA A 312 6.86 -10.20 -7.86
C ALA A 312 6.99 -11.60 -7.22
N ALA A 313 7.77 -12.50 -7.81
CA ALA A 313 8.01 -13.84 -7.28
C ALA A 313 8.85 -13.86 -5.99
N ASP A 314 9.55 -12.77 -5.68
CA ASP A 314 10.37 -12.66 -4.47
C ASP A 314 9.51 -12.29 -3.25
N GLN A 315 8.29 -11.80 -3.44
CA GLN A 315 7.44 -11.28 -2.36
C GLN A 315 6.74 -12.41 -1.59
N ALA A 316 6.76 -12.34 -0.26
CA ALA A 316 5.95 -13.20 0.63
C ALA A 316 4.51 -12.70 0.74
N VAL A 317 4.32 -11.37 0.70
CA VAL A 317 3.01 -10.72 0.66
C VAL A 317 2.93 -9.79 -0.53
N LEU A 318 1.82 -9.84 -1.24
CA LEU A 318 1.54 -8.93 -2.34
C LEU A 318 0.58 -7.84 -1.89
N PRO A 319 0.68 -6.60 -2.42
CA PRO A 319 -0.33 -5.57 -2.19
C PRO A 319 -1.71 -6.07 -2.58
N ILE A 320 -2.66 -6.02 -1.64
CA ILE A 320 -4.04 -6.34 -1.96
C ILE A 320 -4.68 -5.07 -2.52
N THR A 321 -4.94 -5.10 -3.82
CA THR A 321 -5.58 -3.97 -4.51
C THR A 321 -7.05 -3.86 -4.10
N PRO A 322 -7.59 -2.64 -3.90
CA PRO A 322 -9.01 -2.47 -3.56
C PRO A 322 -9.93 -3.07 -4.61
N GLY A 323 -9.49 -3.16 -5.87
CA GLY A 323 -10.26 -3.78 -6.95
C GLY A 323 -10.45 -5.30 -6.84
N LYS A 324 -9.64 -5.98 -6.03
CA LYS A 324 -9.72 -7.44 -5.81
C LYS A 324 -10.34 -7.84 -4.48
N LEU A 325 -10.72 -6.86 -3.67
CA LEU A 325 -11.31 -7.09 -2.36
C LEU A 325 -12.83 -7.03 -2.47
N LYS A 326 -13.50 -8.12 -2.08
CA LYS A 326 -14.95 -8.11 -1.93
C LYS A 326 -15.34 -7.33 -0.67
N PRO A 327 -16.44 -6.57 -0.68
CA PRO A 327 -17.01 -6.05 0.56
C PRO A 327 -17.48 -7.19 1.46
N LYS A 328 -17.74 -6.87 2.72
CA LYS A 328 -18.51 -7.75 3.62
C LYS A 328 -19.78 -7.05 4.05
N VAL A 329 -20.79 -7.84 4.41
CA VAL A 329 -21.99 -7.35 5.10
C VAL A 329 -21.96 -7.98 6.49
N PRO A 330 -21.56 -7.26 7.56
CA PRO A 330 -21.27 -7.87 8.85
C PRO A 330 -22.44 -8.64 9.48
N LYS A 331 -23.67 -8.27 9.14
CA LYS A 331 -24.89 -8.96 9.59
C LYS A 331 -25.31 -10.15 8.71
N ALA A 332 -24.61 -10.40 7.62
CA ALA A 332 -24.84 -11.61 6.85
C ALA A 332 -24.45 -12.84 7.67
N TYR A 333 -25.29 -13.85 7.66
CA TYR A 333 -25.06 -15.12 8.33
C TYR A 333 -24.47 -16.14 7.35
N ASN A 334 -23.96 -17.25 7.90
CA ASN A 334 -23.21 -18.33 7.25
C ASN A 334 -21.69 -18.07 7.13
N ALA A 335 -20.94 -19.09 6.73
CA ALA A 335 -19.48 -19.02 6.62
C ALA A 335 -18.98 -18.17 5.43
N ALA A 336 -19.80 -18.05 4.39
CA ALA A 336 -19.49 -17.24 3.20
C ALA A 336 -19.80 -15.75 3.41
N GLY A 337 -20.64 -15.41 4.40
CA GLY A 337 -21.09 -14.05 4.68
C GLY A 337 -21.97 -13.46 3.58
N ASP A 338 -22.78 -14.29 2.92
CA ASP A 338 -23.54 -13.93 1.71
C ASP A 338 -25.06 -14.14 1.83
N HIS A 339 -25.58 -14.47 3.01
CA HIS A 339 -27.03 -14.49 3.26
C HIS A 339 -27.45 -13.52 4.37
N LEU A 340 -28.58 -12.84 4.19
CA LEU A 340 -29.12 -11.89 5.18
C LEU A 340 -30.59 -12.19 5.49
N LYS A 341 -30.92 -12.28 6.78
CA LYS A 341 -32.31 -12.45 7.24
C LYS A 341 -32.91 -11.14 7.66
N MET A 342 -34.16 -10.92 7.28
CA MET A 342 -34.91 -9.74 7.70
C MET A 342 -35.13 -9.69 9.21
N SER A 343 -35.15 -10.83 9.91
CA SER A 343 -35.25 -10.91 11.37
C SER A 343 -34.08 -10.23 12.08
N ASP A 344 -32.88 -10.34 11.51
CA ASP A 344 -31.62 -9.89 12.14
C ASP A 344 -31.43 -8.38 12.01
N ILE A 345 -32.20 -7.77 11.11
CA ILE A 345 -32.19 -6.33 10.81
C ILE A 345 -33.58 -5.70 10.99
N TYR A 346 -34.49 -6.38 11.73
CA TYR A 346 -35.91 -6.02 11.80
C TYR A 346 -36.18 -4.67 12.48
N THR A 347 -35.27 -4.13 13.29
CA THR A 347 -35.41 -2.80 13.90
C THR A 347 -34.35 -1.81 13.42
N ASP A 348 -33.43 -2.26 12.58
CA ASP A 348 -32.36 -1.41 12.09
C ASP A 348 -32.89 -0.31 11.17
N THR A 349 -32.15 0.80 11.11
CA THR A 349 -32.37 1.86 10.14
C THR A 349 -31.54 1.65 8.87
N TYR A 350 -30.45 0.88 8.94
CA TYR A 350 -29.55 0.55 7.84
C TYR A 350 -28.85 -0.80 8.06
N VAL A 351 -28.23 -1.30 6.99
CA VAL A 351 -27.27 -2.41 7.03
C VAL A 351 -25.91 -1.90 6.59
N ASP A 352 -24.86 -2.28 7.31
CA ASP A 352 -23.51 -1.86 6.94
C ASP A 352 -22.91 -2.71 5.82
N VAL A 353 -22.26 -2.02 4.89
CA VAL A 353 -21.29 -2.61 3.97
C VAL A 353 -19.89 -2.27 4.47
N GLU A 354 -19.10 -3.28 4.83
CA GLU A 354 -17.72 -3.15 5.23
C GLU A 354 -16.81 -3.11 3.99
N VAL A 355 -16.06 -2.02 3.85
CA VAL A 355 -14.88 -1.90 2.99
C VAL A 355 -13.66 -2.39 3.77
N PRO A 356 -13.02 -3.50 3.38
CA PRO A 356 -11.83 -4.01 4.04
C PRO A 356 -10.65 -3.04 3.94
N HIS A 357 -9.69 -3.16 4.85
CA HIS A 357 -8.39 -2.51 4.68
C HIS A 357 -7.71 -3.06 3.41
N TYR A 358 -7.26 -2.17 2.53
CA TYR A 358 -6.48 -2.50 1.34
C TYR A 358 -5.09 -1.90 1.44
N THR A 359 -4.13 -2.47 0.71
CA THR A 359 -2.76 -2.00 0.78
C THR A 359 -2.65 -0.57 0.23
N GLY A 360 -1.95 0.30 0.95
CA GLY A 360 -1.80 1.71 0.57
C GLY A 360 -3.01 2.59 0.90
N MET A 361 -4.02 2.07 1.61
CA MET A 361 -5.15 2.85 2.08
C MET A 361 -4.68 4.08 2.86
N HIS A 362 -5.04 5.25 2.36
CA HIS A 362 -4.65 6.55 2.88
C HIS A 362 -5.86 7.30 3.43
N ALA A 363 -5.67 8.15 4.43
CA ALA A 363 -6.75 8.91 5.07
C ALA A 363 -7.55 9.77 4.08
N THR A 364 -6.93 10.23 3.00
CA THR A 364 -7.58 11.06 1.97
C THR A 364 -8.16 10.26 0.80
N ASP A 365 -8.09 8.93 0.83
CA ASP A 365 -8.81 8.11 -0.15
C ASP A 365 -10.31 8.31 0.04
N THR A 366 -11.06 8.32 -1.05
CA THR A 366 -12.53 8.42 -0.98
C THR A 366 -13.17 7.11 -1.40
N ILE A 367 -14.21 6.72 -0.68
CA ILE A 367 -14.91 5.45 -0.86
C ILE A 367 -16.42 5.65 -0.92
N ARG A 368 -17.11 4.74 -1.61
CA ARG A 368 -18.58 4.65 -1.59
C ARG A 368 -19.02 3.20 -1.77
N ALA A 369 -20.12 2.82 -1.12
CA ALA A 369 -20.76 1.53 -1.34
C ALA A 369 -21.73 1.60 -2.53
N ARG A 370 -21.85 0.48 -3.23
CA ARG A 370 -22.82 0.24 -4.31
C ARG A 370 -23.69 -0.96 -3.95
N TRP A 371 -24.99 -0.77 -4.03
CA TRP A 371 -26.01 -1.78 -3.80
C TRP A 371 -26.86 -1.91 -5.06
N GLN A 372 -26.66 -2.99 -5.81
CA GLN A 372 -27.34 -3.23 -7.08
C GLN A 372 -28.42 -4.29 -6.89
N GLY A 373 -29.65 -3.83 -6.64
CA GLY A 373 -30.85 -4.67 -6.50
C GLY A 373 -31.89 -4.33 -7.56
N ARG A 374 -33.17 -4.38 -7.20
CA ARG A 374 -34.29 -3.89 -8.05
C ARG A 374 -34.06 -2.46 -8.53
N VAL A 375 -33.52 -1.62 -7.66
CA VAL A 375 -33.07 -0.26 -7.95
C VAL A 375 -31.63 -0.14 -7.48
N ASN A 376 -30.80 0.53 -8.27
CA ASN A 376 -29.41 0.78 -7.91
C ASN A 376 -29.35 1.89 -6.86
N TYR A 377 -28.78 1.59 -5.71
CA TYR A 377 -28.44 2.56 -4.68
C TYR A 377 -26.92 2.71 -4.61
N ASN A 378 -26.46 3.96 -4.55
CA ASN A 378 -25.07 4.25 -4.25
C ASN A 378 -25.03 5.16 -3.03
N SER A 379 -24.19 4.84 -2.05
CA SER A 379 -24.02 5.68 -0.87
C SER A 379 -23.42 7.05 -1.26
N PRO A 380 -23.50 8.04 -0.34
CA PRO A 380 -22.61 9.18 -0.37
C PRO A 380 -21.14 8.75 -0.43
N ILE A 381 -20.30 9.62 -0.98
CA ILE A 381 -18.85 9.45 -0.95
C ILE A 381 -18.36 9.92 0.42
N ILE A 382 -17.50 9.13 1.05
CA ILE A 382 -16.85 9.46 2.32
C ILE A 382 -15.33 9.35 2.17
N GLU A 383 -14.57 10.09 2.97
CA GLU A 383 -13.14 9.89 3.13
C GLU A 383 -12.86 8.70 4.05
N VAL A 384 -11.72 8.04 3.85
CA VAL A 384 -11.25 6.99 4.77
C VAL A 384 -10.94 7.61 6.14
N GLY A 385 -10.26 8.75 6.23
CA GLY A 385 -9.86 9.35 7.51
C GLY A 385 -8.71 8.63 8.23
N ASP A 386 -8.25 9.23 9.32
CA ASP A 386 -7.03 8.84 10.07
C ASP A 386 -7.39 8.28 11.46
N PRO A 387 -6.87 7.10 11.89
CA PRO A 387 -6.00 6.18 11.16
C PRO A 387 -6.73 5.46 10.03
N PRO A 388 -6.07 5.19 8.88
CA PRO A 388 -6.65 4.39 7.81
C PRO A 388 -6.98 2.98 8.32
N GLY A 389 -8.05 2.39 7.80
CA GLY A 389 -8.52 1.07 8.21
C GLY A 389 -9.88 0.72 7.62
N LYS A 390 -10.42 -0.44 8.00
CA LYS A 390 -11.75 -0.89 7.57
C LYS A 390 -12.81 0.20 7.80
N ARG A 391 -13.79 0.31 6.89
CA ARG A 391 -14.88 1.29 6.98
C ARG A 391 -16.24 0.65 6.77
N LEU A 392 -17.21 1.07 7.59
CA LEU A 392 -18.60 0.67 7.48
C LEU A 392 -19.38 1.79 6.79
N ILE A 393 -20.09 1.45 5.72
CA ILE A 393 -20.91 2.37 4.95
C ILE A 393 -22.38 1.93 5.08
N PRO A 394 -23.27 2.77 5.63
CA PRO A 394 -24.65 2.39 5.86
C PRO A 394 -25.44 2.36 4.55
N ILE A 395 -26.18 1.27 4.33
CA ILE A 395 -27.18 1.11 3.27
C ILE A 395 -28.56 1.23 3.91
N PRO A 396 -29.42 2.19 3.48
CA PRO A 396 -30.73 2.39 4.08
C PRO A 396 -31.56 1.10 4.04
N ARG A 397 -32.24 0.80 5.14
CA ARG A 397 -33.00 -0.46 5.27
C ARG A 397 -34.02 -0.68 4.16
N LEU A 398 -34.65 0.38 3.64
CA LEU A 398 -35.63 0.23 2.56
C LEU A 398 -35.01 -0.29 1.26
N GLU A 399 -33.71 -0.07 1.02
CA GLU A 399 -32.99 -0.68 -0.11
C GLU A 399 -32.81 -2.20 0.09
N VAL A 400 -32.77 -2.67 1.35
CA VAL A 400 -32.73 -4.10 1.68
C VAL A 400 -34.12 -4.71 1.58
N VAL A 401 -35.14 -4.06 2.18
CA VAL A 401 -36.55 -4.50 2.15
C VAL A 401 -37.05 -4.66 0.71
N ASP A 402 -36.63 -3.78 -0.19
CA ASP A 402 -37.02 -3.84 -1.61
C ASP A 402 -36.51 -5.10 -2.34
N ASN A 403 -35.59 -5.85 -1.73
CA ASN A 403 -34.95 -7.02 -2.31
C ASN A 403 -35.17 -8.31 -1.50
N ILE A 404 -36.12 -8.34 -0.55
CA ILE A 404 -36.52 -9.58 0.15
C ILE A 404 -36.85 -10.68 -0.88
N GLY A 405 -36.37 -11.90 -0.63
CA GLY A 405 -36.52 -13.04 -1.53
C GLY A 405 -35.65 -12.99 -2.79
N ARG A 406 -34.74 -12.01 -2.92
CA ARG A 406 -33.89 -11.80 -4.10
C ARG A 406 -32.42 -11.68 -3.72
N SER A 407 -31.56 -11.76 -4.73
CA SER A 407 -30.13 -11.47 -4.58
C SER A 407 -29.82 -10.05 -5.04
N VAL A 408 -28.89 -9.40 -4.36
CA VAL A 408 -28.33 -8.09 -4.73
C VAL A 408 -26.83 -8.23 -4.96
N VAL A 409 -26.27 -7.38 -5.81
CA VAL A 409 -24.81 -7.32 -6.02
C VAL A 409 -24.27 -6.12 -5.24
N VAL A 410 -23.44 -6.40 -4.24
CA VAL A 410 -22.81 -5.42 -3.36
C VAL A 410 -21.35 -5.22 -3.79
N GLY A 411 -20.92 -3.97 -3.86
CA GLY A 411 -19.51 -3.63 -4.03
C GLY A 411 -19.21 -2.25 -3.46
N TYR A 412 -18.00 -1.77 -3.69
CA TYR A 412 -17.61 -0.41 -3.40
C TYR A 412 -16.70 0.12 -4.51
N SER A 413 -16.44 1.43 -4.51
CA SER A 413 -15.27 1.96 -5.23
C SER A 413 -14.38 2.76 -4.32
N VAL A 414 -13.13 2.83 -4.74
CA VAL A 414 -12.08 3.67 -4.16
C VAL A 414 -11.60 4.66 -5.21
N LYS A 415 -11.31 5.89 -4.76
CA LYS A 415 -10.54 6.86 -5.52
C LYS A 415 -9.37 7.34 -4.65
N GLU A 416 -8.17 6.95 -5.03
CA GLU A 416 -6.95 7.19 -4.25
C GLU A 416 -6.68 8.69 -4.10
N LYS A 417 -6.52 9.16 -2.87
CA LYS A 417 -6.35 10.57 -2.48
C LYS A 417 -7.44 11.51 -3.04
N GLY A 418 -8.62 10.96 -3.36
CA GLY A 418 -9.72 11.70 -3.99
C GLY A 418 -9.49 12.09 -5.46
N ILE A 419 -8.36 11.70 -6.05
CA ILE A 419 -7.92 12.06 -7.41
C ILE A 419 -7.68 10.80 -8.24
N GLY A 420 -7.70 10.91 -9.58
CA GLY A 420 -7.46 9.77 -10.47
C GLY A 420 -8.71 8.93 -10.80
N GLU A 421 -8.47 7.71 -11.29
CA GLU A 421 -9.51 6.80 -11.76
C GLU A 421 -10.27 6.13 -10.61
N THR A 422 -11.53 5.79 -10.88
CA THR A 422 -12.36 5.06 -9.92
C THR A 422 -12.01 3.58 -10.01
N ILE A 423 -11.52 3.01 -8.91
CA ILE A 423 -11.24 1.58 -8.80
C ILE A 423 -12.50 0.89 -8.26
N GLU A 424 -13.08 -0.03 -9.03
CA GLU A 424 -14.23 -0.83 -8.62
C GLU A 424 -13.77 -2.10 -7.91
N SER A 425 -14.38 -2.39 -6.76
CA SER A 425 -14.13 -3.63 -6.01
C SER A 425 -14.66 -4.86 -6.74
N ASP A 426 -14.10 -6.03 -6.43
CA ASP A 426 -14.79 -7.30 -6.66
C ASP A 426 -16.13 -7.29 -5.89
N ARG A 427 -17.10 -8.06 -6.38
CA ARG A 427 -18.48 -8.01 -5.89
C ARG A 427 -18.83 -9.17 -4.97
N LEU A 428 -19.69 -8.88 -3.99
CA LEU A 428 -20.41 -9.85 -3.18
C LEU A 428 -21.82 -9.98 -3.74
N THR A 429 -22.24 -11.19 -4.14
CA THR A 429 -23.66 -11.47 -4.37
C THR A 429 -24.26 -11.80 -3.01
N LEU A 430 -25.14 -10.94 -2.50
CA LEU A 430 -25.80 -11.12 -1.21
C LEU A 430 -27.24 -11.59 -1.44
N HIS A 431 -27.61 -12.70 -0.81
CA HIS A 431 -28.94 -13.28 -0.84
C HIS A 431 -29.77 -12.73 0.32
N ILE A 432 -30.88 -12.05 0.04
CA ILE A 432 -31.83 -11.63 1.06
C ILE A 432 -32.89 -12.72 1.17
N ASP A 433 -32.95 -13.36 2.33
CA ASP A 433 -33.84 -14.51 2.53
C ASP A 433 -35.31 -14.12 2.30
N PRO A 434 -36.11 -15.02 1.70
CA PRO A 434 -37.54 -14.80 1.59
C PRO A 434 -38.21 -14.82 2.97
N GLN A 435 -39.32 -14.10 3.06
CA GLN A 435 -40.22 -14.16 4.21
C GLN A 435 -41.32 -15.20 3.98
N ALA A 436 -42.15 -15.50 4.99
CA ALA A 436 -43.16 -16.55 4.90
C ALA A 436 -44.20 -16.33 3.77
N VAL A 437 -44.47 -15.06 3.44
CA VAL A 437 -45.27 -14.67 2.28
C VAL A 437 -44.43 -13.81 1.36
N ASP A 438 -43.97 -14.40 0.25
CA ASP A 438 -43.08 -13.78 -0.73
C ASP A 438 -43.40 -14.33 -2.14
N PRO A 439 -43.41 -13.50 -3.20
CA PRO A 439 -43.16 -12.07 -3.22
C PRO A 439 -44.38 -11.25 -2.76
N LEU A 440 -44.12 -10.14 -2.05
CA LEU A 440 -45.11 -9.08 -1.86
C LEU A 440 -44.82 -7.92 -2.83
N PRO A 441 -45.62 -7.73 -3.90
CA PRO A 441 -45.36 -6.71 -4.91
C PRO A 441 -45.54 -5.30 -4.32
N ALA A 442 -44.92 -4.29 -4.95
CA ALA A 442 -45.04 -2.90 -4.52
C ALA A 442 -46.49 -2.42 -4.63
N PRO A 443 -46.94 -1.49 -3.75
CA PRO A 443 -48.25 -0.88 -3.89
C PRO A 443 -48.30 0.03 -5.13
N SER A 444 -49.50 0.49 -5.48
CA SER A 444 -49.69 1.59 -6.44
C SER A 444 -50.12 2.86 -5.72
N TYR A 445 -49.81 4.02 -6.30
CA TYR A 445 -50.18 5.33 -5.76
C TYR A 445 -50.76 6.23 -6.86
N SER A 446 -51.95 6.76 -6.65
CA SER A 446 -52.58 7.76 -7.53
C SER A 446 -53.66 8.53 -6.77
N ASN A 447 -53.90 9.79 -7.12
CA ASN A 447 -54.99 10.61 -6.56
C ASN A 447 -55.05 10.60 -5.01
N LEU A 448 -53.90 10.77 -4.35
CA LEU A 448 -53.76 10.70 -2.88
C LEU A 448 -54.17 9.35 -2.26
N LYS A 449 -54.20 8.27 -3.05
CA LYS A 449 -54.56 6.93 -2.56
C LYS A 449 -53.46 5.93 -2.84
N VAL A 450 -53.10 5.16 -1.83
CA VAL A 450 -52.27 3.97 -1.96
C VAL A 450 -53.18 2.75 -2.06
N SER A 451 -53.03 1.97 -3.13
CA SER A 451 -53.75 0.71 -3.31
C SER A 451 -52.80 -0.47 -3.14
N VAL A 452 -53.17 -1.37 -2.24
CA VAL A 452 -52.44 -2.59 -1.93
C VAL A 452 -53.22 -3.78 -2.50
N ASN A 453 -52.63 -4.42 -3.51
CA ASN A 453 -53.16 -5.64 -4.09
C ASN A 453 -52.35 -6.84 -3.58
N TYR A 454 -52.67 -7.27 -2.36
CA TYR A 454 -52.08 -8.44 -1.73
C TYR A 454 -52.70 -9.75 -2.26
N GLY A 455 -53.89 -9.70 -2.87
CA GLY A 455 -54.65 -10.87 -3.39
C GLY A 455 -55.04 -11.93 -2.35
N GLY A 456 -54.41 -11.92 -1.17
CA GLY A 456 -54.27 -13.06 -0.27
C GLY A 456 -55.34 -13.24 0.80
N GLU A 457 -55.17 -14.35 1.52
CA GLU A 457 -56.13 -14.98 2.42
C GLU A 457 -56.63 -14.07 3.55
N THR A 458 -57.91 -14.23 3.91
CA THR A 458 -58.49 -13.58 5.10
C THR A 458 -57.70 -13.94 6.36
N GLY A 459 -57.53 -13.00 7.29
CA GLY A 459 -56.81 -13.24 8.55
C GLY A 459 -55.50 -12.46 8.70
N TYR A 460 -55.20 -11.54 7.79
CA TYR A 460 -54.09 -10.59 7.92
C TYR A 460 -54.59 -9.15 8.09
N THR A 461 -53.74 -8.30 8.66
CA THR A 461 -53.91 -6.84 8.65
C THR A 461 -52.80 -6.21 7.80
N VAL A 462 -53.14 -5.16 7.06
CA VAL A 462 -52.25 -4.38 6.18
C VAL A 462 -52.04 -3.00 6.76
N ARG A 463 -50.81 -2.49 6.64
CA ARG A 463 -50.47 -1.10 6.93
C ARG A 463 -49.55 -0.54 5.85
N VAL A 464 -49.82 0.68 5.39
CA VAL A 464 -48.95 1.41 4.47
C VAL A 464 -47.95 2.24 5.27
N ARG A 465 -46.70 2.23 4.81
CA ARG A 465 -45.63 3.10 5.26
C ARG A 465 -45.26 4.08 4.15
N TRP A 466 -45.18 5.35 4.52
CA TRP A 466 -44.73 6.45 3.69
C TRP A 466 -43.43 7.01 4.25
N ALA A 467 -42.31 6.66 3.63
CA ALA A 467 -40.98 7.11 4.06
C ALA A 467 -40.51 8.26 3.17
N GLY A 468 -40.64 9.49 3.69
CA GLY A 468 -40.15 10.72 3.08
C GLY A 468 -39.23 11.48 4.04
N VAL A 469 -39.40 12.80 4.13
CA VAL A 469 -38.76 13.65 5.16
C VAL A 469 -39.03 13.10 6.56
N THR A 470 -40.30 12.78 6.82
CA THR A 470 -40.73 12.04 8.01
C THR A 470 -41.28 10.69 7.56
N THR A 471 -41.09 9.65 8.38
CA THR A 471 -41.75 8.37 8.15
C THR A 471 -43.12 8.38 8.80
N HIS A 472 -44.16 8.18 7.99
CA HIS A 472 -45.53 8.04 8.46
C HIS A 472 -46.06 6.64 8.19
N ASP A 473 -46.89 6.13 9.10
CA ASP A 473 -47.58 4.85 8.96
C ASP A 473 -49.09 5.13 9.00
N THR A 474 -49.86 4.45 8.15
CA THR A 474 -51.33 4.52 8.21
C THR A 474 -51.85 3.70 9.39
N GLU A 475 -53.15 3.81 9.66
CA GLU A 475 -53.86 2.81 10.46
C GLU A 475 -53.86 1.44 9.76
N ASN A 476 -54.13 0.39 10.54
CA ASN A 476 -54.27 -0.96 10.02
C ASN A 476 -55.64 -1.15 9.35
N GLN A 477 -55.68 -1.89 8.24
CA GLN A 477 -56.92 -2.41 7.64
C GLN A 477 -56.87 -3.93 7.58
N ASP A 478 -58.01 -4.59 7.80
CA ASP A 478 -58.14 -6.04 7.60
C ASP A 478 -58.08 -6.38 6.11
N VAL A 479 -57.46 -7.52 5.76
CA VAL A 479 -57.49 -8.07 4.40
C VAL A 479 -58.85 -8.73 4.14
N THR A 480 -59.50 -8.31 3.05
CA THR A 480 -60.70 -8.96 2.51
C THR A 480 -60.33 -9.69 1.22
N SER A 481 -60.65 -10.98 1.14
CA SER A 481 -60.32 -11.79 -0.05
C SER A 481 -60.93 -11.19 -1.32
N GLY A 482 -60.11 -11.08 -2.38
CA GLY A 482 -60.52 -10.55 -3.67
C GLY A 482 -60.70 -9.03 -3.75
N GLN A 483 -60.44 -8.28 -2.65
CA GLN A 483 -60.51 -6.82 -2.64
C GLN A 483 -59.14 -6.20 -2.33
N ALA A 484 -58.83 -5.11 -3.03
CA ALA A 484 -57.65 -4.31 -2.71
C ALA A 484 -57.91 -3.45 -1.47
N ASN A 485 -56.92 -3.35 -0.59
CA ASN A 485 -56.96 -2.37 0.49
C ASN A 485 -56.57 -1.00 -0.07
N VAL A 486 -57.36 0.04 0.24
CA VAL A 486 -57.14 1.41 -0.25
C VAL A 486 -56.98 2.33 0.94
N PHE A 487 -55.89 3.10 0.94
CA PHE A 487 -55.52 4.01 2.02
C PHE A 487 -55.49 5.44 1.47
N ASP A 488 -56.28 6.32 2.08
CA ASP A 488 -56.19 7.76 1.80
C ASP A 488 -54.92 8.33 2.47
N ILE A 489 -54.10 9.01 1.68
CA ILE A 489 -52.87 9.65 2.13
C ILE A 489 -53.14 11.12 2.42
N PRO A 490 -52.89 11.61 3.65
CA PRO A 490 -53.07 13.02 3.97
C PRO A 490 -52.28 13.93 3.02
N SER A 491 -52.94 14.98 2.51
CA SER A 491 -52.29 15.97 1.62
C SER A 491 -51.05 16.61 2.26
N ALA A 492 -51.04 16.74 3.59
CA ALA A 492 -49.88 17.22 4.35
C ALA A 492 -48.63 16.34 4.15
N TRP A 493 -48.76 15.02 4.04
CA TRP A 493 -47.62 14.11 3.81
C TRP A 493 -47.03 14.34 2.41
N VAL A 494 -47.86 14.67 1.43
CA VAL A 494 -47.43 14.98 0.07
C VAL A 494 -46.73 16.35 0.03
N SER A 495 -47.36 17.38 0.61
CA SER A 495 -46.79 18.73 0.67
C SER A 495 -45.46 18.79 1.41
N GLU A 496 -45.28 17.99 2.48
CA GLU A 496 -44.02 17.84 3.22
C GLU A 496 -42.86 17.38 2.32
N ASN A 497 -43.18 16.62 1.26
CA ASN A 497 -42.21 15.95 0.39
C ASN A 497 -42.12 16.58 -1.01
N SER A 498 -42.60 17.82 -1.18
CA SER A 498 -42.55 18.52 -2.47
C SER A 498 -41.11 18.62 -3.01
N GLY A 499 -40.92 18.20 -4.26
CA GLY A 499 -39.63 18.16 -4.94
C GLY A 499 -38.72 17.00 -4.52
N LYS A 500 -39.23 16.03 -3.75
CA LYS A 500 -38.45 14.89 -3.23
C LYS A 500 -39.05 13.56 -3.65
N THR A 501 -38.23 12.52 -3.63
CA THR A 501 -38.68 11.14 -3.79
C THR A 501 -39.13 10.58 -2.45
N VAL A 502 -40.32 9.97 -2.41
CA VAL A 502 -40.80 9.18 -1.28
C VAL A 502 -40.74 7.69 -1.59
N LEU A 503 -40.48 6.90 -0.56
CA LEU A 503 -40.45 5.44 -0.61
C LEU A 503 -41.70 4.90 0.09
N ILE A 504 -42.54 4.18 -0.65
CA ILE A 504 -43.83 3.68 -0.16
C ILE A 504 -43.79 2.17 -0.20
N ASN A 505 -44.06 1.52 0.93
CA ASN A 505 -44.30 0.09 0.96
C ASN A 505 -45.48 -0.22 1.89
N TYR A 506 -45.97 -1.45 1.85
CA TYR A 506 -46.92 -1.93 2.84
C TYR A 506 -46.34 -3.11 3.59
N SER A 507 -46.99 -3.43 4.70
CA SER A 507 -46.61 -4.55 5.54
C SER A 507 -47.84 -5.31 5.98
N ILE A 508 -47.72 -6.63 6.10
CA ILE A 508 -48.78 -7.52 6.54
C ILE A 508 -48.38 -8.26 7.81
N VAL A 509 -49.34 -8.57 8.67
CA VAL A 509 -49.16 -9.46 9.83
C VAL A 509 -50.46 -10.19 10.11
N ARG A 510 -50.38 -11.41 10.63
CA ARG A 510 -51.56 -12.17 11.04
C ARG A 510 -52.37 -11.38 12.07
N LYS A 511 -53.68 -11.34 11.86
CA LYS A 511 -54.61 -10.63 12.74
C LYS A 511 -54.51 -11.19 14.16
N ASN A 512 -54.45 -10.30 15.14
CA ASN A 512 -54.29 -10.64 16.57
C ASN A 512 -53.02 -11.46 16.88
N SER A 513 -51.97 -11.35 16.06
CA SER A 513 -50.68 -11.99 16.30
C SER A 513 -49.63 -10.98 16.79
N ASN A 514 -48.65 -11.48 17.55
CA ASN A 514 -47.43 -10.76 17.92
C ASN A 514 -46.26 -11.04 16.95
N GLU A 515 -46.54 -11.70 15.83
CA GLU A 515 -45.56 -11.95 14.78
C GLU A 515 -44.97 -10.66 14.19
N GLN A 516 -43.76 -10.77 13.66
CA GLN A 516 -43.15 -9.69 12.90
C GLN A 516 -43.92 -9.46 11.59
N ARG A 517 -43.99 -8.19 11.17
CA ARG A 517 -44.59 -7.80 9.91
C ARG A 517 -43.72 -8.25 8.74
N MET A 518 -44.37 -8.75 7.71
CA MET A 518 -43.77 -9.05 6.41
C MET A 518 -43.93 -7.84 5.50
N PHE A 519 -42.91 -7.54 4.70
CA PHE A 519 -42.84 -6.27 3.96
C PHE A 519 -42.98 -6.49 2.46
N SER A 520 -43.64 -5.54 1.79
CA SER A 520 -43.66 -5.48 0.34
C SER A 520 -42.39 -4.87 -0.23
N GLN A 521 -42.20 -5.11 -1.52
CA GLN A 521 -41.37 -4.27 -2.38
C GLN A 521 -41.75 -2.79 -2.24
N VAL A 522 -40.78 -1.92 -2.56
CA VAL A 522 -40.89 -0.48 -2.39
C VAL A 522 -41.27 0.18 -3.71
N LEU A 523 -42.32 1.00 -3.67
CA LEU A 523 -42.69 1.95 -4.71
C LEU A 523 -41.91 3.26 -4.46
N ARG A 524 -41.28 3.82 -5.49
CA ARG A 524 -40.57 5.11 -5.42
C ARG A 524 -41.36 6.15 -6.22
N VAL A 525 -41.74 7.25 -5.58
CA VAL A 525 -42.58 8.29 -6.19
C VAL A 525 -41.91 9.65 -6.04
N ASN A 526 -41.77 10.39 -7.14
CA ASN A 526 -41.33 11.79 -7.11
C ASN A 526 -42.57 12.69 -6.96
N LEU A 527 -42.53 13.61 -6.00
CA LEU A 527 -43.65 14.48 -5.64
C LEU A 527 -43.39 15.95 -5.92
#